data_AF-A0A960JEM7-F1
#
_entry.id   AF-A0A960JEM7-F1
#
_cell.length_a   1.000
_cell.length_b   1.000
_cell.length_c   1.000
_cell.angle_alpha   90.00
_cell.angle_beta   90.00
_cell.angle_gamma   90.00
#
_symmetry.space_group_name_H-M   'P 1'
#
loop_
_entity.id
_entity.type
_entity.pdbx_description
1 polymer ?
#
loop_
_entity_poly.entity_id
_entity_poly.type
_entity_poly.pdbx_seq_one_letter_code
_entity_poly.pdbx_strand_id
1 'polypeptide(L)'
;PIKETAERVLEIDETYFYGGPWRVLGRLYNKAPGFPISIGNNKKSLECFEKALEFGPNFYLNHLFLAELYISDRKYDKAKEHLEWILNAPLNKNHENEDEGYKNDAEALLERL
;
A
#
# COMPACT_ATOMS: atom_id res chain seq x y z
N PRO A 1 -11.85 -14.24 -10.08
CA PRO A 1 -12.00 -13.14 -9.10
C PRO A 1 -10.75 -12.25 -8.98
N ILE A 2 -10.82 -11.06 -8.37
CA ILE A 2 -9.68 -10.10 -8.32
C ILE A 2 -8.39 -10.70 -7.76
N LYS A 3 -8.49 -11.63 -6.80
CA LYS A 3 -7.36 -12.39 -6.24
C LYS A 3 -6.65 -13.22 -7.30
N GLU A 4 -7.38 -14.06 -8.03
CA GLU A 4 -6.84 -14.93 -9.08
C GLU A 4 -6.22 -14.11 -10.21
N THR A 5 -6.81 -12.95 -10.54
CA THR A 5 -6.24 -12.04 -11.54
C THR A 5 -4.91 -11.46 -11.06
N ALA A 6 -4.81 -11.01 -9.80
CA ALA A 6 -3.55 -10.54 -9.24
C ALA A 6 -2.49 -11.65 -9.17
N GLU A 7 -2.88 -12.86 -8.75
CA GLU A 7 -2.00 -14.05 -8.74
C GLU A 7 -1.51 -14.39 -10.15
N ARG A 8 -2.38 -14.30 -11.17
CA ARG A 8 -1.96 -14.50 -12.57
C ARG A 8 -0.99 -13.44 -13.05
N VAL A 9 -1.13 -12.19 -12.61
CA VAL A 9 -0.15 -11.13 -12.93
C VAL A 9 1.18 -11.42 -12.24
N LEU A 10 1.20 -11.91 -11.00
CA LEU A 10 2.45 -12.33 -10.33
C LEU A 10 3.23 -13.38 -11.13
N GLU A 11 2.53 -14.34 -11.74
CA GLU A 11 3.16 -15.36 -12.59
C GLU A 11 3.72 -14.81 -13.90
N ILE A 12 3.16 -13.71 -14.41
CA ILE A 12 3.55 -13.12 -15.70
C ILE A 12 4.64 -12.06 -15.50
N ASP A 13 4.42 -11.12 -14.60
CA ASP A 13 5.31 -10.03 -14.22
C ASP A 13 4.91 -9.50 -12.84
N GLU A 14 5.61 -9.96 -11.80
CA GLU A 14 5.36 -9.52 -10.43
C GLU A 14 5.72 -8.04 -10.18
N THR A 15 6.54 -7.44 -11.05
CA THR A 15 6.97 -6.04 -10.95
C THR A 15 5.98 -5.09 -11.62
N TYR A 16 5.02 -5.62 -12.37
CA TYR A 16 4.08 -4.87 -13.19
C TYR A 16 3.49 -3.70 -12.43
N PHE A 17 3.59 -2.52 -13.04
CA PHE A 17 3.06 -1.27 -12.49
C PHE A 17 3.52 -1.02 -11.04
N TYR A 18 4.83 -1.05 -10.79
CA TYR A 18 5.44 -0.74 -9.49
C TYR A 18 5.01 -1.72 -8.37
N GLY A 19 4.92 -3.02 -8.70
CA GLY A 19 4.41 -4.04 -7.76
C GLY A 19 2.88 -3.99 -7.58
N GLY A 20 2.14 -3.58 -8.61
CA GLY A 20 0.69 -3.53 -8.64
C GLY A 20 -0.05 -4.78 -8.15
N PRO A 21 0.28 -6.01 -8.61
CA PRO A 21 -0.39 -7.21 -8.12
C PRO A 21 -0.20 -7.43 -6.61
N TRP A 22 0.98 -7.11 -6.08
CA TRP A 22 1.26 -7.16 -4.65
C TRP A 22 0.43 -6.14 -3.86
N ARG A 23 0.27 -4.91 -4.36
CA ARG A 23 -0.66 -3.93 -3.76
C ARG A 23 -2.09 -4.46 -3.67
N VAL A 24 -2.60 -5.06 -4.75
CA VAL A 24 -3.97 -5.58 -4.80
C VAL A 24 -4.17 -6.69 -3.77
N LEU A 25 -3.25 -7.66 -3.72
CA LEU A 25 -3.31 -8.75 -2.75
C LEU A 25 -3.18 -8.24 -1.31
N GLY A 26 -2.26 -7.31 -1.05
CA GLY A 26 -2.11 -6.68 0.25
C GLY A 26 -3.40 -5.99 0.70
N ARG A 27 -4.03 -5.19 -0.18
CA ARG A 27 -5.29 -4.49 0.13
C ARG A 27 -6.42 -5.47 0.42
N LEU A 28 -6.49 -6.57 -0.33
CA LEU A 28 -7.48 -7.62 -0.12
C LEU A 28 -7.31 -8.28 1.26
N TYR A 29 -6.07 -8.61 1.63
CA TYR A 29 -5.77 -9.18 2.95
C TYR A 29 -5.97 -8.19 4.10
N ASN A 30 -5.74 -6.90 3.90
CA ASN A 30 -5.96 -5.88 4.95
C ASN A 30 -7.44 -5.57 5.19
N LYS A 31 -8.24 -5.45 4.13
CA LYS A 31 -9.63 -4.96 4.24
C LYS A 31 -10.68 -6.05 4.42
N ALA A 32 -10.38 -7.30 4.05
CA ALA A 32 -11.31 -8.41 4.25
C ALA A 32 -11.42 -8.81 5.74
N PRO A 33 -12.58 -9.32 6.19
CA PRO A 33 -12.69 -9.96 7.49
C PRO A 33 -11.74 -11.16 7.63
N GLY A 34 -11.29 -11.44 8.86
CA GLY A 34 -10.45 -12.59 9.12
C GLY A 34 -11.18 -13.94 9.02
N PHE A 35 -10.41 -15.01 9.22
CA PHE A 35 -10.94 -16.37 9.37
C PHE A 35 -11.89 -16.48 10.58
N PRO A 36 -12.99 -17.26 10.51
CA PRO A 36 -13.41 -18.14 9.40
C PRO A 36 -14.29 -17.50 8.33
N ILE A 37 -14.59 -16.20 8.46
CA ILE A 37 -15.57 -15.52 7.60
C ILE A 37 -14.98 -15.21 6.22
N SER A 38 -13.71 -14.80 6.17
CA SER A 38 -13.02 -14.49 4.91
C SER A 38 -11.50 -14.67 5.06
N ILE A 39 -10.74 -14.07 4.14
CA ILE A 39 -9.31 -14.28 3.95
C ILE A 39 -8.42 -13.21 4.61
N GLY A 40 -9.00 -12.28 5.34
CA GLY A 40 -8.30 -11.17 5.98
C GLY A 40 -7.13 -11.63 6.86
N ASN A 41 -5.97 -11.01 6.67
CA ASN A 41 -4.74 -11.37 7.37
C ASN A 41 -3.68 -10.24 7.26
N ASN A 42 -3.52 -9.44 8.32
CA ASN A 42 -2.57 -8.32 8.34
C ASN A 42 -1.11 -8.75 8.15
N LYS A 43 -0.72 -9.96 8.56
CA LYS A 43 0.63 -10.47 8.32
C LYS A 43 0.89 -10.68 6.82
N LYS A 44 -0.03 -11.36 6.12
CA LYS A 44 0.05 -11.53 4.66
C LYS A 44 -0.05 -10.19 3.93
N SER A 45 -0.86 -9.27 4.46
CA SER A 45 -0.93 -7.91 3.92
C SER A 45 0.40 -7.18 3.99
N LEU A 46 1.11 -7.29 5.13
CA LEU A 46 2.41 -6.66 5.31
C LEU A 46 3.42 -7.21 4.31
N GLU A 47 3.51 -8.54 4.19
CA GLU A 47 4.41 -9.22 3.24
C GLU A 47 4.16 -8.74 1.80
N CYS A 48 2.89 -8.60 1.40
CA CYS A 48 2.52 -8.09 0.08
C CYS A 48 2.90 -6.61 -0.10
N PHE A 49 2.64 -5.75 0.88
CA PHE A 49 2.95 -4.33 0.75
C PHE A 49 4.46 -4.05 0.79
N GLU A 50 5.24 -4.81 1.57
CA GLU A 50 6.71 -4.74 1.55
C GLU A 50 7.25 -5.15 0.17
N LYS A 51 6.69 -6.18 -0.46
CA LYS A 51 7.03 -6.56 -1.85
C LYS A 51 6.66 -5.47 -2.86
N ALA A 52 5.48 -4.85 -2.72
CA ALA A 52 5.10 -3.73 -3.57
C ALA A 52 6.07 -2.55 -3.42
N LEU A 53 6.49 -2.25 -2.20
CA LEU A 53 7.48 -1.21 -1.90
C LEU A 53 8.85 -1.53 -2.49
N GLU A 54 9.29 -2.79 -2.45
CA GLU A 54 10.56 -3.23 -3.07
C GLU A 54 10.57 -2.94 -4.59
N PHE A 55 9.47 -3.22 -5.29
CA PHE A 55 9.35 -2.99 -6.74
C PHE A 55 8.98 -1.56 -7.12
N GLY A 56 8.40 -0.79 -6.20
CA GLY A 56 7.94 0.57 -6.43
C GLY A 56 8.27 1.48 -5.25
N PRO A 57 9.55 1.68 -4.90
CA PRO A 57 9.94 2.42 -3.69
C PRO A 57 9.63 3.92 -3.79
N ASN A 58 9.40 4.43 -5.00
CA ASN A 58 9.03 5.82 -5.22
C ASN A 58 7.53 5.99 -5.56
N PHE A 59 6.73 4.92 -5.49
CA PHE A 59 5.31 4.99 -5.83
C PHE A 59 4.49 5.24 -4.55
N TYR A 60 3.88 6.42 -4.46
CA TYR A 60 3.33 6.93 -3.20
C TYR A 60 2.25 6.02 -2.60
N LEU A 61 1.43 5.39 -3.44
CA LEU A 61 0.39 4.48 -2.98
C LEU A 61 0.96 3.27 -2.22
N ASN A 62 2.19 2.82 -2.52
CA ASN A 62 2.85 1.75 -1.76
C ASN A 62 3.11 2.19 -0.31
N HIS A 63 3.63 3.40 -0.13
CA HIS A 63 3.83 4.00 1.19
C HIS A 63 2.51 4.23 1.92
N LEU A 64 1.50 4.74 1.22
CA LEU A 64 0.20 5.06 1.82
C LEU A 64 -0.49 3.80 2.35
N PHE A 65 -0.45 2.70 1.61
CA PHE A 65 -1.02 1.43 2.05
C PHE A 65 -0.26 0.79 3.21
N LEU A 66 1.07 0.92 3.25
CA LEU A 66 1.86 0.53 4.44
C LEU A 66 1.48 1.36 5.65
N ALA A 67 1.36 2.68 5.50
CA ALA A 67 0.94 3.56 6.57
C ALA A 67 -0.45 3.16 7.10
N GLU A 68 -1.45 3.00 6.24
CA GLU A 68 -2.79 2.54 6.64
C GLU A 68 -2.75 1.20 7.41
N LEU A 69 -1.95 0.23 6.93
CA LEU A 69 -1.79 -1.06 7.60
C LEU A 69 -1.19 -0.87 9.00
N TYR A 70 -0.12 -0.08 9.11
CA TYR A 70 0.53 0.20 10.39
C TYR A 70 -0.39 0.93 11.37
N ILE A 71 -1.23 1.85 10.89
CA ILE A 71 -2.28 2.50 11.70
C ILE A 71 -3.27 1.47 12.23
N SER A 72 -3.75 0.56 11.36
CA SER A 72 -4.68 -0.51 11.78
C SER A 72 -4.07 -1.46 12.82
N ASP A 73 -2.75 -1.63 12.77
CA ASP A 73 -1.94 -2.41 13.72
C ASP A 73 -1.48 -1.60 14.95
N ARG A 74 -1.88 -0.32 15.08
CA ARG A 74 -1.45 0.62 16.14
C ARG A 74 0.07 0.87 16.19
N LYS A 75 0.79 0.66 15.09
CA LYS A 75 2.22 0.92 14.93
C LYS A 75 2.43 2.34 14.37
N TYR A 76 2.05 3.34 15.16
CA TYR A 76 1.95 4.73 14.68
C TYR A 76 3.29 5.32 14.22
N ASP A 77 4.40 5.01 14.88
CA ASP A 77 5.71 5.54 14.49
C ASP A 77 6.10 5.10 13.06
N LYS A 78 5.84 3.83 12.72
CA LYS A 78 6.08 3.31 11.37
C LYS A 78 5.12 3.93 10.34
N ALA A 79 3.89 4.20 10.74
CA ALA A 79 2.95 4.90 9.86
C ALA A 79 3.45 6.32 9.56
N LYS A 80 3.88 7.06 10.60
CA LYS A 80 4.42 8.42 10.46
C LYS A 80 5.60 8.47 9.51
N GLU A 81 6.53 7.53 9.61
CA GLU A 81 7.68 7.42 8.69
C GLU A 81 7.25 7.36 7.21
N HIS A 82 6.27 6.51 6.86
CA HIS A 82 5.78 6.42 5.49
C HIS A 82 4.97 7.64 5.05
N LEU A 83 4.17 8.24 5.93
CA LEU A 83 3.38 9.44 5.62
C LEU A 83 4.29 10.66 5.39
N GLU A 84 5.28 10.86 6.26
CA GLU A 84 6.27 11.93 6.12
C GLU A 84 7.10 11.76 4.85
N TRP A 85 7.44 10.51 4.49
CA TRP A 85 8.08 10.24 3.20
C TRP A 85 7.23 10.74 2.02
N ILE A 86 5.92 10.46 2.01
CA ILE A 86 5.00 10.91 0.94
C ILE A 86 4.98 12.44 0.88
N LEU A 87 4.88 13.11 2.02
CA LEU A 87 4.82 14.58 2.08
C LEU A 87 6.10 15.26 1.58
N ASN A 88 7.26 14.66 1.82
CA ASN A 88 8.56 15.21 1.43
C ASN A 88 9.03 14.79 0.03
N ALA A 89 8.45 13.73 -0.55
CA ALA A 89 8.86 13.25 -1.87
C ALA A 89 8.46 14.24 -3.00
N PRO A 90 9.26 14.35 -4.08
CA PRO A 90 8.96 15.24 -5.20
C PRO A 90 7.85 14.68 -6.10
N LEU A 91 6.94 15.53 -6.56
CA LEU A 91 5.89 15.12 -7.50
C LEU A 91 6.49 14.52 -8.79
N ASN A 92 5.94 13.39 -9.22
CA ASN A 92 6.24 12.80 -10.51
C ASN A 92 5.49 13.56 -11.60
N LYS A 93 6.22 14.20 -12.51
CA LYS A 93 5.64 15.01 -13.61
C LYS A 93 4.63 14.26 -14.48
N ASN A 94 4.71 12.93 -14.54
CA ASN A 94 3.77 12.13 -15.32
C ASN A 94 2.50 11.77 -14.56
N HIS A 95 2.50 11.84 -13.21
CA HIS A 95 1.39 11.48 -12.31
C HIS A 95 1.16 12.57 -11.26
N GLU A 96 1.30 13.84 -11.64
CA GLU A 96 1.32 14.96 -10.69
C GLU A 96 0.01 15.06 -9.90
N ASN A 97 -1.13 14.89 -10.57
CA ASN A 97 -2.45 14.93 -9.95
C ASN A 97 -2.64 13.78 -8.93
N GLU A 98 -2.20 12.57 -9.26
CA GLU A 98 -2.27 11.43 -8.37
C GLU A 98 -1.36 11.60 -7.15
N ASP A 99 -0.13 12.08 -7.36
CA ASP A 99 0.83 12.33 -6.28
C ASP A 99 0.36 13.44 -5.34
N GLU A 100 -0.28 14.50 -5.84
CA GLU A 100 -0.95 15.51 -5.02
C GLU A 100 -2.09 14.90 -4.20
N GLY A 101 -2.90 14.04 -4.81
CA GLY A 101 -3.95 13.28 -4.11
C GLY A 101 -3.39 12.47 -2.94
N TYR A 102 -2.30 11.73 -3.17
CA TYR A 102 -1.66 10.93 -2.13
C TYR A 102 -1.02 11.78 -1.02
N LYS A 103 -0.49 12.97 -1.34
CA LYS A 103 -0.02 13.92 -0.32
C LYS A 103 -1.16 14.42 0.56
N ASN A 104 -2.30 14.77 -0.02
CA ASN A 104 -3.48 15.18 0.74
C ASN A 104 -4.00 14.06 1.65
N ASP A 105 -4.04 12.82 1.14
CA ASP A 105 -4.40 11.65 1.93
C ASP A 105 -3.40 11.42 3.08
N ALA A 106 -2.11 11.61 2.82
CA ALA A 106 -1.07 11.43 3.83
C ALA A 106 -1.15 12.49 4.94
N GLU A 107 -1.37 13.75 4.59
CA GLU A 107 -1.58 14.85 5.54
C GLU A 107 -2.81 14.58 6.42
N ALA A 108 -3.94 14.23 5.80
CA ALA A 108 -5.17 13.92 6.52
C ALA A 108 -5.06 12.71 7.45
N LEU A 109 -4.24 11.71 7.12
CA LEU A 109 -3.94 10.60 8.02
C LEU A 109 -3.06 11.06 9.18
N LEU A 110 -2.01 11.85 8.92
CA LEU A 110 -1.07 12.30 9.94
C LEU A 110 -1.74 13.16 11.01
N GLU A 111 -2.70 14.02 10.63
CA GLU A 111 -3.50 14.83 11.56
C GLU A 111 -4.35 13.99 12.53
N ARG A 112 -4.64 12.73 12.18
CA ARG A 112 -5.46 11.82 12.98
C ARG A 112 -4.65 10.90 13.90
N LEU A 113 -3.30 10.98 13.86
CA LEU A 113 -2.37 10.12 14.62
C LEU A 113 -1.79 10.76 15.89
#